data_AF-A0A1Y2G0E6-F1
#
_entry.id   AF-A0A1Y2G0E6-F1
#
_cell.length_a   1.000
_cell.length_b   1.000
_cell.length_c   1.000
_cell.angle_alpha   90.00
_cell.angle_beta   90.00
_cell.angle_gamma   90.00
#
_symmetry.space_group_name_H-M   'P 1'
#
loop_
_entity.id
_entity.type
_entity.pdbx_description
1 polymer ?
#
loop_
_entity_poly.entity_id
_entity_poly.type
_entity_poly.pdbx_seq_one_letter_code
_entity_poly.pdbx_strand_id
1 'polypeptide(L)'
;MVAGVAPSSVPLIPTNGASSSSKGPFPKRKLILNAFDCIVPSHNVPGTWRGEKGEGHKRFDTLDYWIETAKLLEKGKFHGIFIADSYGFLDIYQGNLDASLRGGFQIPKLDPMLIAAVMASVTTNLALGLTQSTTYEPPFALARRFTTLDHISNGRAAWNIVTSVLPSAARNFGLKEAIEHDKRYEIADEYMDVVYKLWESSWHDDAVKRDAISGTWTDPTLVRPINHSSPHFPDIPGPFISHPSRQRTPALYQAGSSGAGTTFGAKHAEAVFIAQPTPKVAALKVAEYRKKVEEAGRDPRSLKVLPQLLVFLGKTEEEAEENYKYWHSYGDGEVALAFYAGFTGVDWAQWGPDEELTPEVGSAGHAFLENWKRMKPEIKVWTREVFKREITISRAGAVAIGTPAKVADIMEEWITVGDIDGFNLTHFARNESFEDIVNLLIPELQSRGLFHTDYDAVPQPTDASRPIGVTAREGLLGVVGHPHLDPSHHGHQFKWIS
;
A
#
# COMPACT_ATOMS: atom_id res chain seq x y z
N MET A 1 -50.27 8.30 0.98
CA MET A 1 -50.42 7.42 2.16
C MET A 1 -49.71 6.12 1.83
N VAL A 2 -48.78 5.69 2.70
CA VAL A 2 -48.08 4.38 2.71
C VAL A 2 -47.01 4.23 1.60
N ALA A 3 -45.73 3.90 1.83
CA ALA A 3 -44.95 3.59 3.02
C ALA A 3 -43.49 4.02 2.81
N GLY A 4 -42.85 4.53 3.87
CA GLY A 4 -41.41 4.76 3.91
C GLY A 4 -40.65 3.43 3.96
N VAL A 5 -39.70 3.26 3.04
CA VAL A 5 -38.77 2.12 3.03
C VAL A 5 -37.57 2.50 3.89
N ALA A 6 -37.37 1.75 4.96
CA ALA A 6 -36.25 1.92 5.89
C ALA A 6 -34.90 1.66 5.18
N PRO A 7 -33.80 2.31 5.60
CA PRO A 7 -32.48 2.05 5.05
C PRO A 7 -32.07 0.58 5.34
N SER A 8 -31.62 -0.09 4.28
CA SER A 8 -31.13 -1.47 4.31
C SER A 8 -29.97 -1.63 5.29
N SER A 9 -30.14 -2.52 6.27
CA SER A 9 -29.12 -2.91 7.24
C SER A 9 -27.89 -3.48 6.55
N VAL A 10 -26.73 -2.86 6.79
CA VAL A 10 -25.40 -3.47 6.55
C VAL A 10 -25.35 -4.79 7.33
N PRO A 11 -24.81 -5.90 6.78
CA PRO A 11 -24.74 -7.16 7.52
C PRO A 11 -23.81 -6.99 8.72
N LEU A 12 -24.41 -6.87 9.90
CA LEU A 12 -23.73 -6.94 11.19
C LEU A 12 -23.36 -8.40 11.47
N ILE A 13 -22.08 -8.62 11.79
CA ILE A 13 -21.52 -9.93 12.14
C ILE A 13 -22.15 -10.40 13.46
N PRO A 14 -22.73 -11.61 13.56
CA PRO A 14 -23.23 -12.14 14.83
C PRO A 14 -22.07 -12.60 15.71
N THR A 15 -21.99 -12.09 16.95
CA THR A 15 -21.06 -12.57 17.98
C THR A 15 -21.69 -13.75 18.73
N ASN A 16 -21.31 -14.98 18.38
CA ASN A 16 -21.66 -16.14 19.20
C ASN A 16 -20.60 -16.37 20.28
N GLY A 17 -20.99 -16.21 21.54
CA GLY A 17 -20.18 -16.50 22.70
C GLY A 17 -19.88 -17.99 22.84
N ALA A 18 -18.60 -18.32 23.00
CA ALA A 18 -18.16 -19.61 23.50
C ALA A 18 -17.04 -19.39 24.53
N SER A 19 -17.19 -20.05 25.67
CA SER A 19 -16.44 -19.91 26.91
C SER A 19 -14.94 -20.23 26.78
N SER A 20 -14.15 -19.42 27.47
CA SER A 20 -12.70 -19.49 27.62
C SER A 20 -12.17 -20.80 28.21
N SER A 21 -11.13 -21.36 27.58
CA SER A 21 -10.14 -22.18 28.28
C SER A 21 -8.79 -21.46 28.24
N SER A 22 -8.26 -21.22 29.44
CA SER A 22 -7.07 -20.40 29.72
C SER A 22 -5.78 -21.09 29.27
N LYS A 23 -5.12 -20.53 28.25
CA LYS A 23 -3.67 -20.62 28.07
C LYS A 23 -3.09 -19.23 28.40
N GLY A 24 -2.06 -19.17 29.24
CA GLY A 24 -1.39 -17.92 29.62
C GLY A 24 -0.92 -17.13 28.37
N PRO A 25 -0.77 -15.80 28.47
CA PRO A 25 -0.64 -14.97 27.29
C PRO A 25 0.72 -15.18 26.64
N PHE A 26 0.73 -15.81 25.46
CA PHE A 26 1.77 -15.54 24.49
C PHE A 26 1.80 -14.01 24.24
N PRO A 27 2.97 -13.40 24.00
CA PRO A 27 3.02 -11.98 23.67
C PRO A 27 2.07 -11.69 22.51
N LYS A 28 1.10 -10.79 22.71
CA LYS A 28 0.18 -10.41 21.64
C LYS A 28 0.99 -9.82 20.48
N ARG A 29 0.74 -10.30 19.26
CA ARG A 29 1.37 -9.74 18.05
C ARG A 29 0.95 -8.28 17.92
N LYS A 30 1.94 -7.39 17.78
CA LYS A 30 1.69 -5.97 17.54
C LYS A 30 1.35 -5.75 16.08
N LEU A 31 0.35 -4.91 15.84
CA LEU A 31 -0.10 -4.50 14.52
C LEU A 31 0.91 -3.58 13.85
N ILE A 32 1.19 -3.82 12.57
CA ILE A 32 1.84 -2.86 11.68
C ILE A 32 0.76 -1.98 11.07
N LEU A 33 0.82 -0.65 11.27
CA LEU A 33 -0.18 0.27 10.71
C LEU A 33 0.48 1.25 9.75
N ASN A 34 0.02 1.24 8.50
CA ASN A 34 0.34 2.28 7.53
C ASN A 34 -0.91 3.11 7.21
N ALA A 35 -0.71 4.40 6.93
CA ALA A 35 -1.73 5.23 6.31
C ALA A 35 -1.70 5.04 4.80
N PHE A 36 -2.81 4.69 4.16
CA PHE A 36 -2.89 4.48 2.72
C PHE A 36 -3.50 5.69 2.02
N ASP A 37 -2.69 6.37 1.20
CA ASP A 37 -3.04 7.61 0.53
C ASP A 37 -2.56 7.65 -0.94
N CYS A 38 -2.87 8.73 -1.65
CA CYS A 38 -2.45 9.05 -3.00
C CYS A 38 -2.58 10.56 -3.20
N ILE A 39 -1.73 11.19 -4.02
CA ILE A 39 -1.73 12.65 -4.22
C ILE A 39 -2.76 13.06 -5.27
N VAL A 40 -4.03 12.98 -4.88
CA VAL A 40 -5.22 13.25 -5.71
C VAL A 40 -6.33 13.86 -4.83
N PRO A 41 -7.37 14.51 -5.37
CA PRO A 41 -8.48 14.98 -4.54
C PRO A 41 -9.21 13.82 -3.83
N SER A 42 -9.59 12.78 -4.58
CA SER A 42 -10.30 11.59 -4.07
C SER A 42 -9.59 10.28 -4.44
N HIS A 43 -9.41 9.41 -3.45
CA HIS A 43 -8.63 8.17 -3.60
C HIS A 43 -9.44 6.90 -3.33
N ASN A 44 -9.86 6.63 -2.09
CA ASN A 44 -10.41 5.32 -1.71
C ASN A 44 -11.94 5.23 -1.84
N VAL A 45 -12.64 6.30 -1.45
CA VAL A 45 -14.10 6.37 -1.47
C VAL A 45 -14.54 7.44 -2.48
N PRO A 46 -15.04 7.05 -3.66
CA PRO A 46 -15.50 7.98 -4.68
C PRO A 46 -16.54 8.97 -4.16
N GLY A 47 -16.37 10.25 -4.48
CA GLY A 47 -17.36 11.30 -4.20
C GLY A 47 -17.27 11.97 -2.83
N THR A 48 -16.54 11.40 -1.86
CA THR A 48 -16.43 11.96 -0.50
C THR A 48 -15.69 13.30 -0.45
N TRP A 49 -14.97 13.70 -1.50
CA TRP A 49 -14.38 15.05 -1.56
C TRP A 49 -15.43 16.17 -1.43
N ARG A 50 -16.70 15.88 -1.75
CA ARG A 50 -17.83 16.83 -1.60
C ARG A 50 -18.30 17.03 -0.16
N GLY A 51 -17.81 16.23 0.78
CA GLY A 51 -18.16 16.37 2.19
C GLY A 51 -17.78 17.75 2.72
N GLU A 52 -18.65 18.30 3.56
CA GLU A 52 -18.44 19.60 4.20
C GLU A 52 -17.48 19.51 5.40
N LYS A 53 -17.31 18.29 5.94
CA LYS A 53 -16.37 18.01 7.03
C LYS A 53 -14.96 17.82 6.46
N GLY A 54 -14.08 18.77 6.72
CA GLY A 54 -12.67 18.65 6.35
C GLY A 54 -12.31 19.26 5.00
N GLU A 55 -11.04 19.64 4.87
CA GLU A 55 -10.54 20.39 3.71
C GLU A 55 -9.30 19.78 3.07
N GLY A 56 -8.86 18.59 3.52
CA GLY A 56 -7.65 17.95 3.00
C GLY A 56 -7.71 17.69 1.48
N HIS A 57 -8.91 17.47 0.92
CA HIS A 57 -9.11 17.32 -0.53
C HIS A 57 -8.86 18.63 -1.33
N LYS A 58 -8.95 19.81 -0.70
CA LYS A 58 -8.64 21.10 -1.32
C LYS A 58 -7.17 21.45 -1.25
N ARG A 59 -6.42 20.77 -0.35
CA ARG A 59 -5.01 21.06 -0.03
C ARG A 59 -4.06 19.94 -0.42
N PHE A 60 -4.54 18.89 -1.09
CA PHE A 60 -3.76 17.69 -1.44
C PHE A 60 -2.50 17.99 -2.27
N ASP A 61 -2.49 19.12 -2.98
CA ASP A 61 -1.42 19.63 -3.84
C ASP A 61 -0.54 20.69 -3.13
N THR A 62 -0.72 20.90 -1.83
CA THR A 62 0.04 21.85 -1.02
C THR A 62 1.06 21.15 -0.13
N LEU A 63 2.19 21.83 0.11
CA LEU A 63 3.25 21.35 1.00
C LEU A 63 2.75 21.17 2.45
N ASP A 64 1.98 22.14 2.95
CA ASP A 64 1.53 22.17 4.35
C ASP A 64 0.66 20.97 4.71
N TYR A 65 -0.24 20.56 3.81
CA TYR A 65 -1.05 19.35 4.01
C TYR A 65 -0.17 18.13 4.32
N TRP A 66 0.84 17.86 3.49
CA TRP A 66 1.70 16.69 3.67
C TRP A 66 2.62 16.79 4.88
N ILE A 67 3.04 18.00 5.27
CA ILE A 67 3.77 18.23 6.52
C ILE A 67 2.89 17.91 7.74
N GLU A 68 1.64 18.39 7.73
CA GLU A 68 0.65 18.12 8.78
C GLU A 68 0.36 16.62 8.87
N THR A 69 0.10 15.96 7.73
CA THR A 69 -0.12 14.51 7.66
C THR A 69 1.07 13.74 8.23
N ALA A 70 2.30 14.06 7.82
CA ALA A 70 3.50 13.36 8.30
C ALA A 70 3.64 13.43 9.82
N LYS A 71 3.45 14.63 10.39
CA LYS A 71 3.51 14.86 11.84
C LYS A 71 2.38 14.17 12.59
N LEU A 72 1.16 14.18 12.03
CA LEU A 72 0.00 13.50 12.60
C LEU A 72 0.26 12.00 12.71
N LEU A 73 0.71 11.38 11.62
CA LEU A 73 0.97 9.95 11.56
C LEU A 73 2.10 9.53 12.50
N GLU A 74 3.20 10.30 12.55
CA GLU A 74 4.32 10.02 13.46
C GLU A 74 3.93 10.21 14.94
N LYS A 75 3.13 11.23 15.26
CA LYS A 75 2.54 11.40 16.60
C LYS A 75 1.70 10.18 16.98
N GLY A 76 0.93 9.66 16.03
CA GLY A 76 0.13 8.44 16.16
C GLY A 76 0.90 7.13 16.14
N LYS A 77 2.24 7.19 16.06
CA LYS A 77 3.13 6.03 16.00
C LYS A 77 2.88 5.14 14.79
N PHE A 78 2.38 5.66 13.67
CA PHE A 78 2.23 4.85 12.45
C PHE A 78 3.59 4.32 11.99
N HIS A 79 3.63 3.10 11.45
CA HIS A 79 4.86 2.52 10.93
C HIS A 79 5.28 3.22 9.64
N GLY A 80 4.30 3.60 8.81
CA GLY A 80 4.57 4.35 7.59
C GLY A 80 3.34 5.02 6.99
N ILE A 81 3.60 5.78 5.95
CA ILE A 81 2.60 6.15 4.96
C ILE A 81 2.88 5.39 3.67
N PHE A 82 1.84 4.87 3.05
CA PHE A 82 1.86 4.21 1.75
C PHE A 82 1.15 5.13 0.76
N ILE A 83 1.89 5.69 -0.19
CA ILE A 83 1.38 6.58 -1.23
C ILE A 83 1.26 5.79 -2.54
N ALA A 84 0.01 5.48 -2.92
CA ALA A 84 -0.33 4.87 -4.19
C ALA A 84 -0.02 5.80 -5.36
N ASP A 85 0.26 5.22 -6.52
CA ASP A 85 0.48 5.97 -7.75
C ASP A 85 0.15 5.15 -9.00
N SER A 86 -0.10 5.86 -10.10
CA SER A 86 -0.30 5.31 -11.43
C SER A 86 -0.07 6.39 -12.48
N TYR A 87 0.58 6.04 -13.58
CA TYR A 87 0.70 6.95 -14.73
C TYR A 87 -0.53 7.01 -15.65
N GLY A 88 -1.47 6.07 -15.48
CA GLY A 88 -2.65 5.96 -16.33
C GLY A 88 -3.86 6.62 -15.71
N PHE A 89 -4.86 6.81 -16.57
CA PHE A 89 -6.18 7.32 -16.22
C PHE A 89 -7.24 6.20 -16.28
N LEU A 90 -8.38 6.46 -15.65
CA LEU A 90 -9.57 5.61 -15.70
C LEU A 90 -10.48 6.10 -16.84
N ASP A 91 -10.21 5.65 -18.06
CA ASP A 91 -10.83 6.09 -19.33
C ASP A 91 -11.67 5.00 -20.05
N ILE A 92 -11.88 3.85 -19.41
CA ILE A 92 -12.61 2.73 -20.00
C ILE A 92 -14.11 2.93 -19.93
N TYR A 93 -14.63 3.44 -18.81
CA TYR A 93 -16.06 3.65 -18.60
C TYR A 93 -16.58 4.74 -19.53
N GLN A 94 -17.58 4.42 -20.35
CA GLN A 94 -18.13 5.28 -21.39
C GLN A 94 -17.09 5.80 -22.41
N GLY A 95 -15.92 5.15 -22.49
CA GLY A 95 -14.83 5.51 -23.40
C GLY A 95 -14.26 6.92 -23.20
N ASN A 96 -14.39 7.51 -22.01
CA ASN A 96 -13.92 8.86 -21.73
C ASN A 96 -13.49 9.04 -20.26
N LEU A 97 -12.99 10.23 -19.91
CA LEU A 97 -12.50 10.57 -18.57
C LEU A 97 -13.52 11.29 -17.69
N ASP A 98 -14.74 11.53 -18.17
CA ASP A 98 -15.66 12.50 -17.59
C ASP A 98 -16.03 12.14 -16.15
N ALA A 99 -16.30 10.86 -15.87
CA ALA A 99 -16.58 10.39 -14.53
C ALA A 99 -15.40 10.67 -13.58
N SER A 100 -14.19 10.28 -13.98
CA SER A 100 -12.97 10.44 -13.18
C SER A 100 -12.62 11.92 -12.94
N LEU A 101 -12.73 12.76 -13.97
CA LEU A 101 -12.49 14.21 -13.90
C LEU A 101 -13.52 14.91 -13.02
N ARG A 102 -14.81 14.64 -13.24
CA ARG A 102 -15.90 15.19 -12.42
C ARG A 102 -15.79 14.77 -10.95
N GLY A 103 -15.36 13.52 -10.72
CA GLY A 103 -15.20 12.95 -9.40
C GLY A 103 -13.90 13.34 -8.68
N GLY A 104 -12.95 14.00 -9.37
CA GLY A 104 -11.60 14.22 -8.84
C GLY A 104 -10.92 12.93 -8.40
N PHE A 105 -11.25 11.80 -9.03
CA PHE A 105 -10.94 10.47 -8.52
C PHE A 105 -9.78 9.87 -9.28
N GLN A 106 -8.66 9.64 -8.58
CA GLN A 106 -7.37 9.26 -9.17
C GLN A 106 -6.76 10.30 -10.14
N ILE A 107 -7.41 11.45 -10.35
CA ILE A 107 -6.97 12.55 -11.24
C ILE A 107 -7.55 13.88 -10.74
N PRO A 108 -6.84 15.03 -10.83
CA PRO A 108 -5.42 15.18 -11.16
C PRO A 108 -4.51 14.49 -10.15
N LYS A 109 -3.32 14.08 -10.60
CA LYS A 109 -2.35 13.31 -9.79
C LYS A 109 -0.97 13.94 -9.86
N LEU A 110 -0.25 13.93 -8.73
CA LEU A 110 1.13 14.43 -8.60
C LEU A 110 2.10 13.31 -8.22
N ASP A 111 3.40 13.55 -8.42
CA ASP A 111 4.47 12.58 -8.16
C ASP A 111 4.73 12.41 -6.64
N PRO A 112 4.60 11.17 -6.10
CA PRO A 112 4.85 10.88 -4.69
C PRO A 112 6.31 11.03 -4.25
N MET A 113 7.28 10.94 -5.15
CA MET A 113 8.70 11.02 -4.80
C MET A 113 9.07 12.39 -4.22
N LEU A 114 8.51 13.47 -4.78
CA LEU A 114 8.79 14.83 -4.32
C LEU A 114 8.15 15.12 -2.95
N ILE A 115 6.93 14.64 -2.74
CA ILE A 115 6.22 14.78 -1.47
C ILE A 115 6.90 13.97 -0.36
N ALA A 116 7.41 12.78 -0.67
CA ALA A 116 8.13 11.97 0.30
C ALA A 116 9.36 12.69 0.89
N ALA A 117 10.10 13.43 0.06
CA ALA A 117 11.25 14.23 0.52
C ALA A 117 10.83 15.33 1.52
N VAL A 118 9.66 15.96 1.30
CA VAL A 118 9.09 16.94 2.23
C VAL A 118 8.73 16.28 3.55
N MET A 119 8.00 15.17 3.52
CA MET A 119 7.60 14.43 4.72
C MET A 119 8.82 13.93 5.51
N ALA A 120 9.85 13.46 4.81
CA ALA A 120 11.12 13.05 5.41
C ALA A 120 11.75 14.15 6.27
N SER A 121 11.64 15.41 5.84
CA SER A 121 12.28 16.55 6.51
C SER A 121 11.66 16.92 7.87
N VAL A 122 10.44 16.45 8.14
CA VAL A 122 9.64 16.78 9.33
C VAL A 122 9.29 15.57 10.21
N THR A 123 9.87 14.41 9.93
CA THR A 123 9.67 13.15 10.65
C THR A 123 10.99 12.43 10.90
N THR A 124 11.02 11.54 11.90
CA THR A 124 12.22 10.80 12.32
C THR A 124 12.11 9.29 12.11
N ASN A 125 10.92 8.71 12.23
CA ASN A 125 10.68 7.25 12.21
C ASN A 125 9.68 6.80 11.14
N LEU A 126 8.75 7.68 10.71
CA LEU A 126 7.71 7.32 9.74
C LEU A 126 8.30 6.83 8.41
N ALA A 127 8.01 5.58 8.02
CA ALA A 127 8.41 5.04 6.73
C ALA A 127 7.64 5.71 5.58
N LEU A 128 8.31 5.88 4.44
CA LEU A 128 7.82 6.57 3.26
C LEU A 128 7.68 5.56 2.11
N GLY A 129 6.55 4.84 2.09
CA GLY A 129 6.22 3.84 1.08
C GLY A 129 5.66 4.47 -0.17
N LEU A 130 6.38 4.36 -1.29
CA LEU A 130 5.98 5.00 -2.54
C LEU A 130 5.75 3.96 -3.62
N THR A 131 4.65 4.11 -4.34
CA THR A 131 4.39 3.28 -5.53
C THR A 131 5.19 3.79 -6.70
N GLN A 132 5.98 2.91 -7.32
CA GLN A 132 6.71 3.20 -8.55
C GLN A 132 6.67 1.98 -9.47
N SER A 133 6.46 2.22 -10.76
CA SER A 133 6.27 1.17 -11.75
C SER A 133 7.59 0.70 -12.35
N THR A 134 7.75 -0.62 -12.52
CA THR A 134 8.89 -1.22 -13.24
C THR A 134 8.72 -1.19 -14.76
N THR A 135 7.59 -0.71 -15.27
CA THR A 135 7.21 -0.88 -16.69
C THR A 135 7.72 0.22 -17.59
N TYR A 136 7.84 1.44 -17.09
CA TYR A 136 8.04 2.61 -17.95
C TYR A 136 9.34 3.36 -17.68
N GLU A 137 9.81 3.40 -16.43
CA GLU A 137 11.01 4.14 -16.07
C GLU A 137 12.25 3.23 -16.03
N PRO A 138 13.39 3.64 -16.60
CA PRO A 138 14.62 2.86 -16.55
C PRO A 138 15.10 2.59 -15.09
N PRO A 139 15.58 1.36 -14.79
CA PRO A 139 15.99 0.96 -13.44
C PRO A 139 17.11 1.82 -12.84
N PHE A 140 18.06 2.28 -13.66
CA PHE A 140 19.17 3.10 -13.17
C PHE A 140 18.70 4.45 -12.58
N ALA A 141 17.71 5.09 -13.22
CA ALA A 141 17.16 6.36 -12.77
C ALA A 141 16.34 6.19 -11.48
N LEU A 142 15.51 5.14 -11.43
CA LEU A 142 14.72 4.81 -10.25
C LEU A 142 15.59 4.46 -9.05
N ALA A 143 16.62 3.63 -9.25
CA ALA A 143 17.57 3.23 -8.21
C ALA A 143 18.22 4.45 -7.55
N ARG A 144 18.61 5.44 -8.36
CA ARG A 144 19.17 6.70 -7.86
C ARG A 144 18.15 7.48 -7.01
N ARG A 145 16.90 7.61 -7.46
CA ARG A 145 15.87 8.36 -6.70
C ARG A 145 15.60 7.73 -5.33
N PHE A 146 15.47 6.40 -5.26
CA PHE A 146 15.30 5.72 -3.97
C PHE A 146 16.54 5.81 -3.10
N THR A 147 17.76 5.71 -3.65
CA THR A 147 19.00 5.89 -2.88
C THR A 147 19.07 7.30 -2.29
N THR A 148 18.72 8.32 -3.07
CA THR A 148 18.62 9.70 -2.59
C THR A 148 17.62 9.83 -1.46
N LEU A 149 16.39 9.29 -1.63
CA LEU A 149 15.37 9.33 -0.59
C LEU A 149 15.83 8.59 0.67
N ASP A 150 16.48 7.44 0.52
CA ASP A 150 17.00 6.65 1.63
C ASP A 150 18.06 7.42 2.42
N HIS A 151 18.97 8.12 1.75
CA HIS A 151 19.94 9.02 2.39
C HIS A 151 19.27 10.16 3.16
N ILE A 152 18.41 10.95 2.50
CA ILE A 152 17.84 12.16 3.14
C ILE A 152 16.83 11.83 4.23
N SER A 153 16.24 10.62 4.20
CA SER A 153 15.31 10.14 5.21
C SER A 153 15.98 9.30 6.31
N ASN A 154 17.29 9.07 6.24
CA ASN A 154 18.05 8.20 7.15
C ASN A 154 17.52 6.76 7.19
N GLY A 155 17.22 6.20 6.03
CA GLY A 155 16.81 4.80 5.90
C GLY A 155 15.30 4.58 5.93
N ARG A 156 14.45 5.57 5.64
CA ARG A 156 12.98 5.43 5.75
C ARG A 156 12.28 5.28 4.40
N ALA A 157 13.03 5.10 3.31
CA ALA A 157 12.46 4.84 2.01
C ALA A 157 11.88 3.42 1.94
N ALA A 158 10.66 3.31 1.40
CA ALA A 158 10.05 2.04 1.03
C ALA A 158 9.47 2.13 -0.38
N TRP A 159 9.56 1.05 -1.15
CA TRP A 159 9.09 0.99 -2.53
C TRP A 159 7.98 -0.06 -2.67
N ASN A 160 6.78 0.39 -3.03
CA ASN A 160 5.73 -0.50 -3.53
C ASN A 160 5.94 -0.77 -5.03
N ILE A 161 6.37 -1.98 -5.34
CA ILE A 161 6.68 -2.45 -6.69
C ILE A 161 5.37 -2.78 -7.40
N VAL A 162 5.10 -2.07 -8.49
CA VAL A 162 3.95 -2.33 -9.36
C VAL A 162 4.39 -2.44 -10.81
N THR A 163 3.56 -3.09 -11.63
CA THR A 163 3.83 -3.25 -13.05
C THR A 163 2.92 -2.41 -13.95
N SER A 164 2.15 -1.50 -13.36
CA SER A 164 1.06 -0.78 -14.04
C SER A 164 -0.01 -1.67 -14.70
N VAL A 165 -1.23 -1.17 -14.82
CA VAL A 165 -2.36 -1.94 -15.41
C VAL A 165 -3.19 -1.17 -16.41
N LEU A 166 -3.13 0.17 -16.38
CA LEU A 166 -4.01 1.03 -17.17
C LEU A 166 -3.45 1.22 -18.59
N PRO A 167 -4.22 0.90 -19.65
CA PRO A 167 -3.77 1.04 -21.04
C PRO A 167 -3.37 2.47 -21.43
N SER A 168 -4.00 3.47 -20.83
CA SER A 168 -3.68 4.89 -21.03
C SER A 168 -2.23 5.24 -20.68
N ALA A 169 -1.64 4.59 -19.67
CA ALA A 169 -0.23 4.77 -19.34
C ALA A 169 0.68 4.31 -20.49
N ALA A 170 0.42 3.11 -21.04
CA ALA A 170 1.21 2.56 -22.14
C ALA A 170 1.26 3.51 -23.34
N ARG A 171 0.10 4.08 -23.73
CA ARG A 171 0.00 5.04 -24.84
C ARG A 171 0.81 6.31 -24.58
N ASN A 172 0.74 6.87 -23.37
CA ASN A 172 1.47 8.09 -23.00
C ASN A 172 2.99 7.89 -22.88
N PHE A 173 3.43 6.66 -22.62
CA PHE A 173 4.85 6.26 -22.65
C PHE A 173 5.31 5.77 -24.04
N GLY A 174 4.49 5.95 -25.07
CA GLY A 174 4.86 5.66 -26.47
C GLY A 174 4.75 4.18 -26.87
N LEU A 175 4.16 3.33 -26.04
CA LEU A 175 3.84 1.96 -26.42
C LEU A 175 2.55 1.94 -27.24
N LYS A 176 2.51 1.07 -28.26
CA LYS A 176 1.30 0.87 -29.08
C LYS A 176 0.18 0.22 -28.26
N GLU A 177 0.53 -0.73 -27.42
CA GLU A 177 -0.38 -1.53 -26.61
C GLU A 177 0.20 -1.71 -25.21
N ALA A 178 -0.66 -2.04 -24.24
CA ALA A 178 -0.21 -2.41 -22.91
C ALA A 178 0.56 -3.73 -22.97
N ILE A 179 1.64 -3.85 -22.19
CA ILE A 179 2.38 -5.10 -22.09
C ILE A 179 1.49 -6.14 -21.39
N GLU A 180 1.47 -7.35 -21.95
CA GLU A 180 0.71 -8.50 -21.44
C GLU A 180 0.99 -8.80 -19.96
N HIS A 181 -0.06 -9.19 -19.23
CA HIS A 181 -0.04 -9.28 -17.77
C HIS A 181 1.16 -10.07 -17.22
N ASP A 182 1.38 -11.31 -17.67
CA ASP A 182 2.47 -12.16 -17.17
C ASP A 182 3.83 -11.67 -17.64
N LYS A 183 3.90 -11.13 -18.87
CA LYS A 183 5.13 -10.56 -19.43
C LYS A 183 5.63 -9.37 -18.60
N ARG A 184 4.71 -8.58 -18.05
CA ARG A 184 5.08 -7.48 -17.13
C ARG A 184 5.80 -7.97 -15.87
N TYR A 185 5.42 -9.12 -15.34
CA TYR A 185 6.09 -9.71 -14.17
C TYR A 185 7.45 -10.31 -14.53
N GLU A 186 7.61 -10.87 -15.73
CA GLU A 186 8.92 -11.30 -16.24
C GLU A 186 9.89 -10.11 -16.34
N ILE A 187 9.43 -9.00 -16.96
CA ILE A 187 10.23 -7.76 -17.05
C ILE A 187 10.53 -7.21 -15.65
N ALA A 188 9.55 -7.23 -14.75
CA ALA A 188 9.74 -6.75 -13.38
C ALA A 188 10.78 -7.59 -12.62
N ASP A 189 10.84 -8.91 -12.83
CA ASP A 189 11.82 -9.79 -12.20
C ASP A 189 13.25 -9.41 -12.61
N GLU A 190 13.49 -9.23 -13.91
CA GLU A 190 14.79 -8.76 -14.41
C GLU A 190 15.10 -7.32 -13.95
N TYR A 191 14.08 -6.45 -13.86
CA TYR A 191 14.23 -5.09 -13.33
C TYR A 191 14.76 -5.12 -11.90
N MET A 192 14.20 -6.01 -11.07
CA MET A 192 14.63 -6.19 -9.69
C MET A 192 16.10 -6.62 -9.62
N ASP A 193 16.53 -7.56 -10.46
CA ASP A 193 17.94 -7.97 -10.55
C ASP A 193 18.88 -6.82 -10.94
N VAL A 194 18.45 -5.90 -11.82
CA VAL A 194 19.23 -4.70 -12.14
C VAL A 194 19.39 -3.83 -10.88
N VAL A 195 18.30 -3.47 -10.21
CA VAL A 195 18.36 -2.54 -9.08
C VAL A 195 19.05 -3.15 -7.86
N TYR A 196 18.92 -4.46 -7.61
CA TYR A 196 19.70 -5.14 -6.57
C TYR A 196 21.19 -5.09 -6.86
N LYS A 197 21.63 -5.33 -8.11
CA LYS A 197 23.05 -5.18 -8.46
C LYS A 197 23.51 -3.73 -8.23
N LEU A 198 22.71 -2.74 -8.61
CA LEU A 198 23.05 -1.32 -8.38
C LEU A 198 23.21 -1.00 -6.89
N TRP A 199 22.27 -1.42 -6.03
CA TRP A 199 22.26 -1.10 -4.60
C TRP A 199 23.22 -1.96 -3.75
N GLU A 200 23.35 -3.25 -4.06
CA GLU A 200 24.02 -4.23 -3.20
C GLU A 200 25.42 -4.63 -3.71
N SER A 201 25.67 -4.56 -5.02
CA SER A 201 26.87 -5.16 -5.63
C SER A 201 27.88 -4.15 -6.16
N SER A 202 27.44 -2.95 -6.55
CA SER A 202 28.31 -1.98 -7.24
C SER A 202 29.30 -1.27 -6.30
N TRP A 203 28.97 -1.14 -5.02
CA TRP A 203 29.81 -0.48 -4.01
C TRP A 203 29.94 -1.37 -2.76
N HIS A 204 31.17 -1.62 -2.32
CA HIS A 204 31.44 -2.29 -1.04
C HIS A 204 31.01 -1.42 0.15
N ASP A 205 30.70 -2.03 1.31
CA ASP A 205 30.27 -1.31 2.53
C ASP A 205 31.29 -0.22 2.94
N ASP A 206 32.59 -0.54 2.82
CA ASP A 206 33.69 0.36 3.18
C ASP A 206 34.19 1.27 2.04
N ALA A 207 33.47 1.38 0.92
CA ALA A 207 33.96 2.12 -0.26
C ALA A 207 34.18 3.62 0.01
N VAL A 208 33.31 4.24 0.83
CA VAL A 208 33.39 5.67 1.17
C VAL A 208 34.31 5.87 2.38
N LYS A 209 35.46 6.52 2.17
CA LYS A 209 36.49 6.74 3.20
C LYS A 209 36.41 8.11 3.85
N ARG A 210 36.13 9.16 3.06
CA ARG A 210 36.15 10.57 3.50
C ARG A 210 37.43 10.94 4.26
N ASP A 211 38.56 10.40 3.84
CA ASP A 211 39.84 10.60 4.49
C ASP A 211 40.52 11.88 3.97
N ALA A 212 40.48 12.93 4.79
CA ALA A 212 41.09 14.22 4.47
C ALA A 212 42.62 14.19 4.48
N ILE A 213 43.25 13.24 5.18
CA ILE A 213 44.72 13.12 5.26
C ILE A 213 45.25 12.48 3.98
N SER A 214 44.65 11.38 3.54
CA SER A 214 45.04 10.72 2.29
C SER A 214 44.47 11.40 1.03
N GLY A 215 43.49 12.29 1.17
CA GLY A 215 42.77 12.93 0.06
C GLY A 215 41.80 12.00 -0.65
N THR A 216 41.45 10.86 -0.03
CA THR A 216 40.60 9.82 -0.62
C THR A 216 39.17 9.94 -0.11
N TRP A 217 38.26 10.35 -0.99
CA TRP A 217 36.82 10.32 -0.67
C TRP A 217 36.24 8.91 -0.78
N THR A 218 36.53 8.21 -1.88
CA THR A 218 36.10 6.84 -2.17
C THR A 218 37.31 6.03 -2.59
N ASP A 219 37.43 4.81 -2.07
CA ASP A 219 38.42 3.85 -2.53
C ASP A 219 37.98 3.26 -3.89
N PRO A 220 38.71 3.52 -4.99
CA PRO A 220 38.30 3.08 -6.32
C PRO A 220 38.36 1.54 -6.48
N THR A 221 39.06 0.81 -5.62
CA THR A 221 39.10 -0.66 -5.65
C THR A 221 37.84 -1.30 -5.07
N LEU A 222 37.03 -0.50 -4.36
CA LEU A 222 35.80 -0.91 -3.68
C LEU A 222 34.53 -0.45 -4.42
N VAL A 223 34.68 -0.06 -5.68
CA VAL A 223 33.58 0.28 -6.60
C VAL A 223 33.76 -0.50 -7.89
N ARG A 224 32.70 -1.16 -8.36
CA ARG A 224 32.74 -1.98 -9.58
C ARG A 224 31.51 -1.80 -10.47
N PRO A 225 31.65 -1.98 -11.79
CA PRO A 225 30.51 -2.08 -12.69
C PRO A 225 29.64 -3.29 -12.31
N ILE A 226 28.36 -3.23 -12.66
CA ILE A 226 27.43 -4.34 -12.45
C ILE A 226 27.37 -5.29 -13.64
N ASN A 227 27.79 -4.81 -14.83
CA ASN A 227 27.80 -5.54 -16.10
C ASN A 227 26.55 -6.40 -16.30
N HIS A 228 25.37 -5.81 -16.05
CA HIS A 228 24.11 -6.53 -16.16
C HIS A 228 23.74 -6.71 -17.63
N SER A 229 23.36 -7.93 -17.99
CA SER A 229 22.80 -8.27 -19.30
C SER A 229 21.70 -9.32 -19.10
N SER A 230 20.50 -8.99 -19.55
CA SER A 230 19.33 -9.86 -19.57
C SER A 230 18.47 -9.57 -20.82
N PRO A 231 17.49 -10.43 -21.16
CA PRO A 231 16.60 -10.21 -22.30
C PRO A 231 15.98 -8.81 -22.38
N HIS A 232 15.50 -8.25 -21.26
CA HIS A 232 14.85 -6.93 -21.23
C HIS A 232 15.80 -5.78 -20.90
N PHE A 233 16.96 -6.07 -20.30
CA PHE A 233 17.99 -5.10 -19.95
C PHE A 233 19.36 -5.57 -20.46
N PRO A 234 19.59 -5.55 -21.78
CA PRO A 234 20.73 -6.25 -22.39
C PRO A 234 22.09 -5.61 -22.09
N ASP A 235 22.13 -4.31 -21.77
CA ASP A 235 23.38 -3.59 -21.54
C ASP A 235 23.21 -2.50 -20.47
N ILE A 236 23.49 -2.84 -19.22
CA ILE A 236 23.62 -1.87 -18.12
C ILE A 236 24.98 -2.08 -17.46
N PRO A 237 26.03 -1.35 -17.90
CA PRO A 237 27.38 -1.55 -17.40
C PRO A 237 27.55 -1.16 -15.93
N GLY A 238 26.99 -0.02 -15.50
CA GLY A 238 27.37 0.61 -14.24
C GLY A 238 28.76 1.28 -14.30
N PRO A 239 29.41 1.59 -13.16
CA PRO A 239 28.94 1.36 -11.79
C PRO A 239 27.71 2.20 -11.45
N PHE A 240 27.09 1.91 -10.32
CA PHE A 240 26.04 2.77 -9.80
C PHE A 240 26.63 4.13 -9.38
N ILE A 241 25.90 5.20 -9.63
CA ILE A 241 26.38 6.57 -9.41
C ILE A 241 26.26 7.04 -7.95
N SER A 242 25.54 6.29 -7.11
CA SER A 242 25.30 6.67 -5.71
C SER A 242 25.98 5.70 -4.76
N HIS A 243 26.61 6.22 -3.72
CA HIS A 243 27.24 5.40 -2.68
C HIS A 243 26.18 4.75 -1.76
N PRO A 244 26.54 3.68 -1.02
CA PRO A 244 25.60 2.95 -0.17
C PRO A 244 24.85 3.88 0.79
N SER A 245 23.53 3.72 0.85
CA SER A 245 22.65 4.33 1.85
C SER A 245 22.42 3.39 3.02
N ARG A 246 21.73 3.85 4.08
CA ARG A 246 21.57 3.09 5.32
C ARG A 246 20.87 1.74 5.11
N GLN A 247 19.85 1.67 4.25
CA GLN A 247 19.21 0.40 3.92
C GLN A 247 19.86 -0.32 2.73
N ARG A 248 20.63 0.42 1.90
CA ARG A 248 20.96 0.07 0.50
C ARG A 248 19.68 -0.10 -0.32
N THR A 249 19.12 -1.30 -0.39
CA THR A 249 17.80 -1.55 -0.97
C THR A 249 16.71 -1.00 -0.04
N PRO A 250 15.79 -0.12 -0.51
CA PRO A 250 14.67 0.37 0.30
C PRO A 250 13.77 -0.80 0.75
N ALA A 251 12.94 -0.62 1.78
CA ALA A 251 12.01 -1.67 2.18
C ALA A 251 11.02 -2.00 1.05
N LEU A 252 10.81 -3.26 0.73
CA LEU A 252 10.07 -3.67 -0.48
C LEU A 252 8.64 -4.08 -0.18
N TYR A 253 7.71 -3.36 -0.80
CA TYR A 253 6.28 -3.58 -0.75
C TYR A 253 5.80 -4.07 -2.12
N GLN A 254 4.68 -4.78 -2.16
CA GLN A 254 4.04 -5.20 -3.40
C GLN A 254 2.51 -5.32 -3.21
N ALA A 255 1.72 -5.22 -4.28
CA ALA A 255 0.25 -5.28 -4.21
C ALA A 255 -0.44 -6.19 -5.25
N GLY A 256 0.29 -7.02 -5.97
CA GLY A 256 -0.21 -7.89 -7.02
C GLY A 256 -0.78 -9.21 -6.47
N SER A 257 -2.10 -9.40 -6.59
CA SER A 257 -2.81 -10.56 -6.03
C SER A 257 -3.05 -11.73 -7.00
N SER A 258 -2.64 -11.60 -8.27
CA SER A 258 -2.72 -12.68 -9.28
C SER A 258 -1.72 -13.80 -8.98
N GLY A 259 -1.77 -14.93 -9.70
CA GLY A 259 -0.80 -16.02 -9.49
C GLY A 259 0.65 -15.58 -9.76
N ALA A 260 0.87 -14.84 -10.85
CA ALA A 260 2.15 -14.22 -11.17
C ALA A 260 2.56 -13.18 -10.10
N GLY A 261 1.62 -12.31 -9.69
CA GLY A 261 1.86 -11.32 -8.64
C GLY A 261 2.19 -11.93 -7.29
N THR A 262 1.52 -13.02 -6.91
CA THR A 262 1.77 -13.73 -5.65
C THR A 262 3.16 -14.37 -5.66
N THR A 263 3.55 -14.96 -6.80
CA THR A 263 4.90 -15.54 -6.98
C THR A 263 5.98 -14.48 -6.93
N PHE A 264 5.78 -13.35 -7.64
CA PHE A 264 6.70 -12.21 -7.61
C PHE A 264 6.84 -11.61 -6.21
N GLY A 265 5.72 -11.38 -5.51
CA GLY A 265 5.70 -10.88 -4.14
C GLY A 265 6.39 -11.84 -3.16
N ALA A 266 6.17 -13.15 -3.31
CA ALA A 266 6.86 -14.15 -2.49
C ALA A 266 8.39 -14.14 -2.67
N LYS A 267 8.88 -13.84 -3.88
CA LYS A 267 10.31 -13.74 -4.18
C LYS A 267 10.95 -12.44 -3.65
N HIS A 268 10.25 -11.30 -3.76
CA HIS A 268 10.86 -9.98 -3.57
C HIS A 268 10.27 -9.09 -2.47
N ALA A 269 9.05 -9.34 -2.02
CA ALA A 269 8.41 -8.41 -1.09
C ALA A 269 8.79 -8.72 0.36
N GLU A 270 8.91 -7.68 1.16
CA GLU A 270 8.98 -7.71 2.62
C GLU A 270 7.61 -7.40 3.24
N ALA A 271 6.74 -6.69 2.49
CA ALA A 271 5.33 -6.56 2.80
C ALA A 271 4.45 -6.67 1.54
N VAL A 272 3.27 -7.28 1.67
CA VAL A 272 2.23 -7.31 0.63
C VAL A 272 0.95 -6.64 1.09
N PHE A 273 0.40 -5.82 0.20
CA PHE A 273 -0.92 -5.24 0.34
C PHE A 273 -1.96 -6.14 -0.33
N ILE A 274 -3.02 -6.50 0.40
CA ILE A 274 -4.16 -7.26 -0.12
C ILE A 274 -5.48 -6.50 0.13
N ALA A 275 -6.46 -6.69 -0.75
CA ALA A 275 -7.83 -6.23 -0.50
C ALA A 275 -8.71 -7.48 -0.32
N GLN A 276 -9.19 -7.70 0.91
CA GLN A 276 -10.06 -8.83 1.24
C GLN A 276 -11.24 -8.34 2.08
N PRO A 277 -12.43 -8.93 1.92
CA PRO A 277 -13.65 -8.46 2.58
C PRO A 277 -13.78 -8.93 4.02
N THR A 278 -13.16 -10.07 4.39
CA THR A 278 -13.33 -10.70 5.71
C THR A 278 -12.03 -11.40 6.15
N PRO A 279 -11.84 -11.63 7.48
CA PRO A 279 -10.69 -12.35 8.00
C PRO A 279 -10.52 -13.75 7.38
N LYS A 280 -11.62 -14.49 7.20
CA LYS A 280 -11.59 -15.86 6.66
C LYS A 280 -11.10 -15.90 5.22
N VAL A 281 -11.49 -14.94 4.40
CA VAL A 281 -11.01 -14.85 3.01
C VAL A 281 -9.55 -14.40 2.99
N ALA A 282 -9.17 -13.48 3.88
CA ALA A 282 -7.77 -13.08 4.04
C ALA A 282 -6.86 -14.25 4.43
N ALA A 283 -7.30 -15.12 5.34
CA ALA A 283 -6.55 -16.31 5.77
C ALA A 283 -6.13 -17.21 4.59
N LEU A 284 -7.02 -17.40 3.60
CA LEU A 284 -6.72 -18.19 2.41
C LEU A 284 -5.60 -17.56 1.59
N LYS A 285 -5.67 -16.25 1.36
CA LYS A 285 -4.65 -15.51 0.59
C LYS A 285 -3.34 -15.42 1.37
N VAL A 286 -3.37 -15.23 2.69
CA VAL A 286 -2.19 -15.28 3.55
C VAL A 286 -1.52 -16.65 3.45
N ALA A 287 -2.26 -17.74 3.60
CA ALA A 287 -1.72 -19.09 3.49
C ALA A 287 -1.05 -19.35 2.13
N GLU A 288 -1.67 -18.87 1.04
CA GLU A 288 -1.09 -18.94 -0.31
C GLU A 288 0.26 -18.21 -0.39
N TYR A 289 0.34 -16.97 0.11
CA TYR A 289 1.58 -16.21 0.16
C TYR A 289 2.65 -16.91 1.01
N ARG A 290 2.31 -17.36 2.22
CA ARG A 290 3.25 -18.03 3.13
C ARG A 290 3.85 -19.27 2.48
N LYS A 291 3.03 -20.08 1.81
CA LYS A 291 3.47 -21.25 1.06
C LYS A 291 4.44 -20.85 -0.07
N LYS A 292 4.10 -19.81 -0.84
CA LYS A 292 4.96 -19.34 -1.95
C LYS A 292 6.30 -18.76 -1.46
N VAL A 293 6.31 -18.11 -0.29
CA VAL A 293 7.54 -17.60 0.34
C VAL A 293 8.43 -18.77 0.78
N GLU A 294 7.84 -19.82 1.36
CA GLU A 294 8.55 -21.06 1.69
C GLU A 294 9.15 -21.73 0.45
N GLU A 295 8.35 -21.87 -0.62
CA GLU A 295 8.80 -22.41 -1.92
C GLU A 295 9.96 -21.60 -2.52
N ALA A 296 10.05 -20.30 -2.21
CA ALA A 296 11.15 -19.41 -2.60
C ALA A 296 12.38 -19.49 -1.67
N GLY A 297 12.37 -20.35 -0.65
CA GLY A 297 13.49 -20.55 0.28
C GLY A 297 13.62 -19.50 1.37
N ARG A 298 12.57 -18.71 1.61
CA ARG A 298 12.53 -17.67 2.64
C ARG A 298 11.72 -18.13 3.85
N ASP A 299 11.96 -17.53 5.02
CA ASP A 299 11.05 -17.68 6.16
C ASP A 299 9.66 -17.14 5.76
N PRO A 300 8.58 -17.96 5.82
CA PRO A 300 7.23 -17.50 5.54
C PRO A 300 6.86 -16.22 6.29
N ARG A 301 7.34 -16.02 7.52
CA ARG A 301 7.07 -14.86 8.39
C ARG A 301 7.89 -13.60 8.05
N SER A 302 8.86 -13.71 7.14
CA SER A 302 9.60 -12.55 6.61
C SER A 302 8.75 -11.63 5.74
N LEU A 303 7.65 -12.13 5.15
CA LEU A 303 6.71 -11.36 4.35
C LEU A 303 5.54 -10.82 5.18
N LYS A 304 5.42 -9.54 5.47
CA LYS A 304 4.27 -8.99 6.20
C LYS A 304 3.04 -8.88 5.32
N VAL A 305 1.86 -9.26 5.80
CA VAL A 305 0.61 -9.15 5.03
C VAL A 305 -0.29 -8.09 5.66
N LEU A 306 -0.57 -7.03 4.90
CA LEU A 306 -1.25 -5.82 5.36
C LEU A 306 -2.51 -5.58 4.53
N PRO A 307 -3.67 -6.15 4.89
CA PRO A 307 -4.92 -5.83 4.21
C PRO A 307 -5.32 -4.36 4.32
N GLN A 308 -6.13 -3.90 3.35
CA GLN A 308 -6.85 -2.64 3.48
C GLN A 308 -7.95 -2.73 4.52
N LEU A 309 -8.08 -1.68 5.33
CA LEU A 309 -9.23 -1.46 6.22
C LEU A 309 -9.67 0.01 6.15
N LEU A 310 -10.97 0.23 5.97
CA LEU A 310 -11.59 1.55 6.14
C LEU A 310 -12.26 1.61 7.51
N VAL A 311 -12.01 2.66 8.28
CA VAL A 311 -12.46 2.75 9.67
C VAL A 311 -13.33 3.99 9.85
N PHE A 312 -14.57 3.80 10.30
CA PHE A 312 -15.47 4.85 10.77
C PHE A 312 -15.57 4.77 12.29
N LEU A 313 -15.08 5.80 12.98
CA LEU A 313 -15.10 5.90 14.44
C LEU A 313 -16.18 6.87 14.92
N GLY A 314 -16.66 6.60 16.13
CA GLY A 314 -17.46 7.48 16.97
C GLY A 314 -17.21 7.15 18.44
N LYS A 315 -17.47 8.08 19.36
CA LYS A 315 -17.33 7.78 20.80
C LYS A 315 -18.44 6.86 21.30
N THR A 316 -19.57 6.86 20.60
CA THR A 316 -20.64 5.86 20.73
C THR A 316 -20.88 5.14 19.41
N GLU A 317 -21.63 4.04 19.44
CA GLU A 317 -22.01 3.31 18.23
C GLU A 317 -22.90 4.16 17.31
N GLU A 318 -23.78 4.97 17.89
CA GLU A 318 -24.65 5.89 17.15
C GLU A 318 -23.82 6.95 16.41
N GLU A 319 -22.83 7.56 17.07
CA GLU A 319 -21.94 8.53 16.43
C GLU A 319 -21.16 7.90 15.27
N ALA A 320 -20.68 6.66 15.43
CA ALA A 320 -19.93 5.96 14.39
C ALA A 320 -20.82 5.64 13.18
N GLU A 321 -22.06 5.20 13.43
CA GLU A 321 -23.05 4.91 12.40
C GLU A 321 -23.52 6.18 11.67
N GLU A 322 -23.69 7.29 12.39
CA GLU A 322 -23.99 8.60 11.81
C GLU A 322 -22.83 9.10 10.93
N ASN A 323 -21.59 8.92 11.37
CA ASN A 323 -20.40 9.24 10.59
C ASN A 323 -20.36 8.42 9.29
N TYR A 324 -20.59 7.11 9.40
CA TYR A 324 -20.69 6.23 8.23
C TYR A 324 -21.79 6.69 7.27
N LYS A 325 -23.01 6.91 7.74
CA LYS A 325 -24.16 7.36 6.92
C LYS A 325 -23.87 8.69 6.23
N TYR A 326 -23.28 9.65 6.95
CA TYR A 326 -22.90 10.95 6.42
C TYR A 326 -21.97 10.79 5.20
N TRP A 327 -20.84 10.10 5.36
CA TRP A 327 -19.87 9.92 4.28
C TRP A 327 -20.38 9.02 3.16
N HIS A 328 -21.14 7.98 3.50
CA HIS A 328 -21.79 7.12 2.52
C HIS A 328 -22.75 7.91 1.63
N SER A 329 -23.43 8.94 2.15
CA SER A 329 -24.34 9.76 1.35
C SER A 329 -23.65 10.54 0.22
N TYR A 330 -22.34 10.78 0.32
CA TYR A 330 -21.53 11.43 -0.72
C TYR A 330 -20.96 10.46 -1.76
N GLY A 331 -21.13 9.16 -1.54
CA GLY A 331 -20.66 8.11 -2.43
C GLY A 331 -21.11 8.31 -3.87
N ASP A 332 -20.16 8.27 -4.82
CA ASP A 332 -20.45 8.42 -6.25
C ASP A 332 -20.27 7.09 -6.99
N GLY A 333 -21.39 6.43 -7.26
CA GLY A 333 -21.42 5.14 -7.95
C GLY A 333 -20.96 5.20 -9.41
N GLU A 334 -21.14 6.32 -10.11
CA GLU A 334 -20.66 6.46 -11.50
C GLU A 334 -19.12 6.51 -11.53
N VAL A 335 -18.53 7.25 -10.61
CA VAL A 335 -17.08 7.29 -10.43
C VAL A 335 -16.54 5.94 -9.98
N ALA A 336 -17.28 5.23 -9.12
CA ALA A 336 -16.93 3.87 -8.71
C ALA A 336 -16.92 2.90 -9.91
N LEU A 337 -17.93 2.96 -10.80
CA LEU A 337 -17.92 2.17 -12.04
C LEU A 337 -16.71 2.49 -12.92
N ALA A 338 -16.32 3.77 -13.04
CA ALA A 338 -15.12 4.16 -13.79
C ALA A 338 -13.84 3.53 -13.24
N PHE A 339 -13.71 3.47 -11.90
CA PHE A 339 -12.59 2.79 -11.26
C PHE A 339 -12.55 1.30 -11.60
N TYR A 340 -13.68 0.61 -11.47
CA TYR A 340 -13.72 -0.83 -11.75
C TYR A 340 -13.62 -1.15 -13.23
N ALA A 341 -14.12 -0.30 -14.12
CA ALA A 341 -13.89 -0.44 -15.55
C ALA A 341 -12.40 -0.43 -15.88
N GLY A 342 -11.64 0.49 -15.27
CA GLY A 342 -10.18 0.55 -15.39
C GLY A 342 -9.47 -0.74 -14.91
N PHE A 343 -10.01 -1.40 -13.89
CA PHE A 343 -9.43 -2.62 -13.31
C PHE A 343 -9.82 -3.89 -14.07
N THR A 344 -11.06 -3.98 -14.55
CA THR A 344 -11.59 -5.18 -15.21
C THR A 344 -11.51 -5.14 -16.73
N GLY A 345 -11.28 -3.97 -17.32
CA GLY A 345 -11.36 -3.74 -18.76
C GLY A 345 -12.80 -3.71 -19.30
N VAL A 346 -13.82 -3.78 -18.43
CA VAL A 346 -15.23 -3.84 -18.83
C VAL A 346 -15.87 -2.48 -18.67
N ASP A 347 -16.43 -1.95 -19.76
CA ASP A 347 -17.30 -0.78 -19.69
C ASP A 347 -18.68 -1.20 -19.14
N TRP A 348 -18.92 -0.92 -17.86
CA TRP A 348 -20.18 -1.24 -17.19
C TRP A 348 -21.37 -0.43 -17.71
N ALA A 349 -21.16 0.61 -18.51
CA ALA A 349 -22.24 1.40 -19.09
C ALA A 349 -22.98 0.68 -20.22
N GLN A 350 -22.44 -0.43 -20.73
CA GLN A 350 -23.07 -1.21 -21.81
C GLN A 350 -24.40 -1.88 -21.39
N TRP A 351 -24.62 -2.07 -20.08
CA TRP A 351 -25.90 -2.54 -19.54
C TRP A 351 -26.76 -1.37 -19.06
N GLY A 352 -28.08 -1.47 -19.24
CA GLY A 352 -29.05 -0.54 -18.67
C GLY A 352 -29.06 -0.53 -17.13
N PRO A 353 -29.65 0.50 -16.49
CA PRO A 353 -29.69 0.63 -15.02
C PRO A 353 -30.23 -0.60 -14.29
N ASP A 354 -31.31 -1.17 -14.81
CA ASP A 354 -32.02 -2.32 -14.24
C ASP A 354 -31.71 -3.63 -14.98
N GLU A 355 -30.83 -3.60 -15.97
CA GLU A 355 -30.40 -4.78 -16.71
C GLU A 355 -29.39 -5.59 -15.89
N GLU A 356 -29.54 -6.91 -15.89
CA GLU A 356 -28.61 -7.80 -15.20
C GLU A 356 -27.24 -7.79 -15.87
N LEU A 357 -26.20 -7.56 -15.07
CA LEU A 357 -24.81 -7.56 -15.51
C LEU A 357 -24.39 -8.96 -15.93
N THR A 358 -24.04 -9.09 -17.20
CA THR A 358 -23.68 -10.36 -17.85
C THR A 358 -22.32 -10.26 -18.57
N PRO A 359 -21.24 -9.88 -17.87
CA PRO A 359 -19.92 -9.80 -18.48
C PRO A 359 -19.48 -11.15 -19.05
N GLU A 360 -18.71 -11.11 -20.14
CA GLU A 360 -18.24 -12.29 -20.87
C GLU A 360 -17.58 -13.31 -19.93
N VAL A 361 -18.01 -14.57 -20.01
CA VAL A 361 -17.48 -15.65 -19.18
C VAL A 361 -15.99 -15.82 -19.42
N GLY A 362 -15.20 -15.88 -18.35
CA GLY A 362 -13.74 -15.95 -18.41
C GLY A 362 -13.03 -14.59 -18.45
N SER A 363 -13.76 -13.49 -18.64
CA SER A 363 -13.19 -12.14 -18.54
C SER A 363 -12.87 -11.76 -17.09
N ALA A 364 -11.98 -10.77 -16.90
CA ALA A 364 -11.70 -10.20 -15.59
C ALA A 364 -12.96 -9.58 -14.94
N GLY A 365 -13.86 -8.99 -15.74
CA GLY A 365 -15.13 -8.47 -15.24
C GLY A 365 -16.06 -9.56 -14.72
N HIS A 366 -16.11 -10.72 -15.39
CA HIS A 366 -16.88 -11.87 -14.91
C HIS A 366 -16.32 -12.40 -13.58
N ALA A 367 -15.01 -12.63 -13.49
CA ALA A 367 -14.38 -13.07 -12.24
C ALA A 367 -14.62 -12.07 -11.09
N PHE A 368 -14.58 -10.77 -11.41
CA PHE A 368 -14.85 -9.71 -10.45
C PHE A 368 -16.29 -9.74 -9.94
N LEU A 369 -17.28 -9.83 -10.83
CA LEU A 369 -18.69 -9.87 -10.47
C LEU A 369 -19.06 -11.15 -9.68
N GLU A 370 -18.49 -12.30 -10.06
CA GLU A 370 -18.68 -13.56 -9.32
C GLU A 370 -18.12 -13.49 -7.89
N ASN A 371 -17.00 -12.78 -7.70
CA ASN A 371 -16.49 -12.53 -6.35
C ASN A 371 -17.50 -11.71 -5.51
N TRP A 372 -18.11 -10.67 -6.09
CA TRP A 372 -19.16 -9.90 -5.42
C TRP A 372 -20.41 -10.71 -5.09
N LYS A 373 -20.89 -11.52 -6.04
CA LYS A 373 -22.00 -12.47 -5.81
C LYS A 373 -21.73 -13.40 -4.64
N ARG A 374 -20.49 -13.92 -4.53
CA ARG A 374 -20.08 -14.77 -3.40
C ARG A 374 -20.01 -14.00 -2.08
N MET A 375 -19.59 -12.74 -2.10
CA MET A 375 -19.54 -11.89 -0.90
C MET A 375 -20.93 -11.47 -0.41
N LYS A 376 -21.91 -11.37 -1.32
CA LYS A 376 -23.27 -10.91 -1.06
C LYS A 376 -24.33 -11.86 -1.66
N PRO A 377 -24.41 -13.12 -1.18
CA PRO A 377 -25.31 -14.15 -1.73
C PRO A 377 -26.81 -13.83 -1.56
N GLU A 378 -27.14 -12.85 -0.73
CA GLU A 378 -28.48 -12.28 -0.57
C GLU A 378 -28.94 -11.48 -1.79
N ILE A 379 -28.01 -10.89 -2.56
CA ILE A 379 -28.32 -10.16 -3.79
C ILE A 379 -28.48 -11.16 -4.92
N LYS A 380 -29.73 -11.35 -5.37
CA LYS A 380 -30.08 -12.34 -6.41
C LYS A 380 -29.85 -11.86 -7.82
N VAL A 381 -30.09 -10.58 -8.08
CA VAL A 381 -29.92 -9.96 -9.40
C VAL A 381 -28.96 -8.79 -9.26
N TRP A 382 -27.87 -8.84 -10.02
CA TRP A 382 -26.87 -7.79 -10.03
C TRP A 382 -27.10 -6.89 -11.22
N THR A 383 -27.90 -5.85 -11.03
CA THR A 383 -28.07 -4.78 -12.03
C THR A 383 -26.97 -3.73 -11.89
N ARG A 384 -26.85 -2.84 -12.87
CA ARG A 384 -25.90 -1.72 -12.79
C ARG A 384 -26.13 -0.85 -11.56
N GLU A 385 -27.38 -0.54 -11.20
CA GLU A 385 -27.69 0.26 -10.01
C GLU A 385 -27.38 -0.46 -8.69
N VAL A 386 -27.67 -1.76 -8.60
CA VAL A 386 -27.28 -2.56 -7.43
C VAL A 386 -25.76 -2.57 -7.29
N PHE A 387 -25.05 -2.83 -8.39
CA PHE A 387 -23.60 -2.87 -8.39
C PHE A 387 -22.98 -1.54 -7.99
N LYS A 388 -23.45 -0.41 -8.55
CA LYS A 388 -23.06 0.95 -8.16
C LYS A 388 -23.15 1.14 -6.65
N ARG A 389 -24.26 0.76 -6.03
CA ARG A 389 -24.46 0.90 -4.57
C ARG A 389 -23.40 0.11 -3.78
N GLU A 390 -23.17 -1.15 -4.13
CA GLU A 390 -22.29 -2.02 -3.34
C GLU A 390 -20.81 -1.65 -3.46
N ILE A 391 -20.38 -1.14 -4.61
CA ILE A 391 -18.96 -0.90 -4.88
C ILE A 391 -18.46 0.49 -4.48
N THR A 392 -19.37 1.36 -4.01
CA THR A 392 -19.09 2.78 -3.72
C THR A 392 -18.27 2.97 -2.45
N ILE A 393 -18.31 2.04 -1.49
CA ILE A 393 -17.60 2.15 -0.21
C ILE A 393 -16.46 1.13 -0.12
N SER A 394 -15.28 1.59 0.29
CA SER A 394 -14.08 0.78 0.57
C SER A 394 -13.57 -0.10 -0.57
N ARG A 395 -14.13 0.04 -1.77
CA ARG A 395 -13.84 -0.82 -2.91
C ARG A 395 -14.10 -2.30 -2.56
N ALA A 396 -13.09 -3.17 -2.59
CA ALA A 396 -13.15 -4.57 -2.19
C ALA A 396 -12.55 -4.83 -0.79
N GLY A 397 -12.16 -3.77 -0.07
CA GLY A 397 -11.57 -3.85 1.26
C GLY A 397 -12.62 -3.87 2.37
N ALA A 398 -12.21 -4.35 3.55
CA ALA A 398 -13.07 -4.40 4.71
C ALA A 398 -13.43 -3.00 5.25
N VAL A 399 -14.56 -2.90 5.93
CA VAL A 399 -15.02 -1.69 6.63
C VAL A 399 -15.28 -2.04 8.10
N ALA A 400 -14.72 -1.25 9.00
CA ALA A 400 -15.01 -1.31 10.43
C ALA A 400 -15.76 -0.04 10.85
N ILE A 401 -16.90 -0.19 11.50
CA ILE A 401 -17.74 0.91 11.98
C ILE A 401 -18.02 0.65 13.47
N GLY A 402 -17.69 1.62 14.31
CA GLY A 402 -18.05 1.55 15.72
C GLY A 402 -17.19 2.40 16.65
N THR A 403 -17.31 2.11 17.94
CA THR A 403 -16.43 2.67 18.97
C THR A 403 -14.99 2.18 18.83
N PRO A 404 -13.99 2.87 19.42
CA PRO A 404 -12.60 2.40 19.44
C PRO A 404 -12.47 0.95 19.91
N ALA A 405 -13.23 0.58 20.96
CA ALA A 405 -13.21 -0.76 21.52
C ALA A 405 -13.70 -1.81 20.51
N LYS A 406 -14.82 -1.55 19.82
CA LYS A 406 -15.37 -2.45 18.80
C LYS A 406 -14.47 -2.56 17.58
N VAL A 407 -13.88 -1.45 17.12
CA VAL A 407 -12.93 -1.47 16.00
C VAL A 407 -11.67 -2.26 16.39
N ALA A 408 -11.17 -2.11 17.62
CA ALA A 408 -10.06 -2.91 18.12
C ALA A 408 -10.39 -4.41 18.18
N ASP A 409 -11.62 -4.79 18.57
CA ASP A 409 -12.09 -6.19 18.53
C ASP A 409 -12.06 -6.74 17.10
N ILE A 410 -12.55 -5.97 16.13
CA ILE A 410 -12.52 -6.34 14.71
C ILE A 410 -11.06 -6.55 14.27
N MET A 411 -10.16 -5.61 14.57
CA MET A 411 -8.75 -5.72 14.19
C MET A 411 -8.07 -6.94 14.84
N GLU A 412 -8.40 -7.29 16.09
CA GLU A 412 -7.89 -8.49 16.75
C GLU A 412 -8.42 -9.78 16.10
N GLU A 413 -9.70 -9.81 15.68
CA GLU A 413 -10.26 -10.92 14.90
C GLU A 413 -9.48 -11.12 13.59
N TRP A 414 -9.18 -10.04 12.87
CA TRP A 414 -8.38 -10.10 11.64
C TRP A 414 -6.98 -10.69 11.86
N ILE A 415 -6.29 -10.33 12.95
CA ILE A 415 -4.98 -10.92 13.29
C ILE A 415 -5.13 -12.42 13.60
N THR A 416 -6.13 -12.79 14.40
CA THR A 416 -6.27 -14.16 14.92
C THR A 416 -6.83 -15.13 13.91
N VAL A 417 -7.83 -14.72 13.12
CA VAL A 417 -8.49 -15.55 12.10
C VAL A 417 -7.80 -15.40 10.74
N GLY A 418 -7.43 -14.18 10.36
CA GLY A 418 -6.84 -13.87 9.07
C GLY A 418 -5.34 -14.11 8.98
N ASP A 419 -4.64 -14.30 10.11
CA ASP A 419 -3.18 -14.42 10.21
C ASP A 419 -2.39 -13.28 9.53
N ILE A 420 -2.98 -12.08 9.51
CA ILE A 420 -2.34 -10.87 8.99
C ILE A 420 -1.35 -10.28 10.01
N ASP A 421 -0.51 -9.37 9.56
CA ASP A 421 0.48 -8.69 10.41
C ASP A 421 0.08 -7.25 10.77
N GLY A 422 -0.95 -6.70 10.11
CA GLY A 422 -1.26 -5.28 10.23
C GLY A 422 -2.24 -4.78 9.18
N PHE A 423 -2.33 -3.47 8.98
CA PHE A 423 -3.26 -2.87 8.03
C PHE A 423 -2.65 -1.70 7.26
N ASN A 424 -3.06 -1.58 6.00
CA ASN A 424 -3.03 -0.33 5.26
C ASN A 424 -4.39 0.38 5.49
N LEU A 425 -4.40 1.38 6.36
CA LEU A 425 -5.63 2.10 6.74
C LEU A 425 -6.00 3.13 5.68
N THR A 426 -7.17 2.95 5.08
CA THR A 426 -7.75 3.89 4.11
C THR A 426 -8.54 5.00 4.78
N HIS A 427 -8.79 6.06 4.02
CA HIS A 427 -9.54 7.23 4.46
C HIS A 427 -10.73 7.52 3.54
N PHE A 428 -11.78 8.09 4.13
CA PHE A 428 -12.89 8.74 3.40
C PHE A 428 -12.74 10.27 3.42
N ALA A 429 -12.07 10.81 4.46
CA ALA A 429 -11.73 12.22 4.64
C ALA A 429 -10.23 12.37 4.96
N ARG A 430 -9.57 13.30 4.25
CA ARG A 430 -8.11 13.46 4.21
C ARG A 430 -7.57 14.18 5.45
N ASN A 431 -6.75 13.49 6.23
CA ASN A 431 -6.32 13.82 7.59
C ASN A 431 -7.40 13.56 8.65
N GLU A 432 -8.65 13.96 8.47
CA GLU A 432 -9.66 13.80 9.55
C GLU A 432 -9.88 12.31 9.91
N SER A 433 -9.89 11.42 8.92
CA SER A 433 -9.97 9.97 9.19
C SER A 433 -8.78 9.49 10.03
N PHE A 434 -7.58 10.01 9.74
CA PHE A 434 -6.37 9.66 10.48
C PHE A 434 -6.33 10.32 11.86
N GLU A 435 -6.87 11.53 12.03
CA GLU A 435 -7.00 12.19 13.32
C GLU A 435 -7.89 11.39 14.27
N ASP A 436 -9.03 10.90 13.78
CA ASP A 436 -9.90 10.01 14.57
C ASP A 436 -9.17 8.72 14.97
N ILE A 437 -8.43 8.11 14.05
CA ILE A 437 -7.63 6.93 14.36
C ILE A 437 -6.58 7.24 15.43
N VAL A 438 -5.80 8.32 15.26
CA VAL A 438 -4.72 8.71 16.18
C VAL A 438 -5.26 9.08 17.56
N ASN A 439 -6.39 9.79 17.63
CA ASN A 439 -6.91 10.32 18.89
C ASN A 439 -7.80 9.31 19.63
N LEU A 440 -8.48 8.41 18.92
CA LEU A 440 -9.47 7.49 19.51
C LEU A 440 -9.03 6.03 19.49
N LEU A 441 -8.55 5.54 18.34
CA LEU A 441 -8.25 4.11 18.16
C LEU A 441 -6.85 3.72 18.63
N ILE A 442 -5.82 4.51 18.34
CA ILE A 442 -4.44 4.21 18.77
C ILE A 442 -4.33 4.04 20.30
N PRO A 443 -4.92 4.91 21.16
CA PRO A 443 -4.89 4.71 22.60
C PRO A 443 -5.53 3.39 23.04
N GLU A 444 -6.63 2.99 22.39
CA GLU A 444 -7.31 1.72 22.67
C GLU A 444 -6.47 0.51 22.23
N LEU A 445 -5.81 0.57 21.07
CA LEU A 445 -4.91 -0.50 20.64
C LEU A 445 -3.68 -0.62 21.56
N GLN A 446 -3.15 0.51 22.03
CA GLN A 446 -2.02 0.55 22.98
C GLN A 446 -2.41 0.00 24.35
N SER A 447 -3.58 0.37 24.89
CA SER A 447 -4.07 -0.12 26.19
C SER A 447 -4.23 -1.65 26.20
N ARG A 448 -4.58 -2.22 25.04
CA ARG A 448 -4.71 -3.68 24.82
C ARG A 448 -3.41 -4.40 24.50
N GLY A 449 -2.30 -3.67 24.36
CA GLY A 449 -1.01 -4.23 23.92
C GLY A 449 -0.98 -4.72 22.47
N LEU A 450 -1.94 -4.29 21.64
CA LEU A 450 -2.02 -4.62 20.21
C LEU A 450 -1.18 -3.69 19.33
N PHE A 451 -0.72 -2.56 19.88
CA PHE A 451 0.10 -1.60 19.18
C PHE A 451 1.21 -1.07 20.08
N HIS A 452 2.34 -0.68 19.49
CA HIS A 452 3.45 -0.10 20.25
C HIS A 452 3.11 1.28 20.83
N THR A 453 3.71 1.59 21.98
CA THR A 453 3.56 2.89 22.64
C THR A 453 4.51 3.93 22.09
N ASP A 454 5.67 3.50 21.60
CA ASP A 454 6.64 4.35 20.92
C ASP A 454 7.48 3.53 19.94
N TYR A 455 8.21 4.22 19.05
CA TYR A 455 9.18 3.60 18.16
C TYR A 455 10.37 3.06 18.94
N ASP A 456 11.00 2.01 18.42
CA ASP A 456 12.20 1.44 19.03
C ASP A 456 13.37 2.44 19.00
N ALA A 457 14.15 2.45 20.09
CA ALA A 457 15.30 3.33 20.21
C ALA A 457 16.43 2.90 19.27
N VAL A 458 17.02 3.88 18.57
CA VAL A 458 18.16 3.67 17.68
C VAL A 458 19.40 4.39 18.23
N PRO A 459 20.58 3.74 18.24
CA PRO A 459 21.83 4.40 18.60
C PRO A 459 22.10 5.63 17.73
N GLN A 460 22.39 6.76 18.36
CA GLN A 460 22.63 8.02 17.67
C GLN A 460 24.13 8.15 17.29
N PRO A 461 24.46 8.47 16.03
CA PRO A 461 25.83 8.81 15.64
C PRO A 461 26.31 10.07 16.36
N THR A 462 27.59 10.12 16.72
CA THR A 462 28.18 11.27 17.45
C THR A 462 28.18 12.56 16.65
N ASP A 463 28.07 12.47 15.32
CA ASP A 463 28.11 13.58 14.36
C ASP A 463 26.75 13.84 13.68
N ALA A 464 25.67 13.21 14.17
CA ALA A 464 24.34 13.38 13.58
C ALA A 464 23.79 14.79 13.84
N SER A 465 23.48 15.53 12.77
CA SER A 465 22.88 16.87 12.84
C SER A 465 21.40 16.86 13.23
N ARG A 466 20.74 15.69 13.15
CA ARG A 466 19.35 15.44 13.54
C ARG A 466 19.23 14.04 14.15
N PRO A 467 18.24 13.81 15.03
CA PRO A 467 17.95 12.47 15.52
C PRO A 467 17.65 11.51 14.36
N ILE A 468 18.21 10.30 14.43
CA ILE A 468 17.89 9.20 13.52
C ILE A 468 16.92 8.22 14.20
N GLY A 469 15.93 7.77 13.45
CA GLY A 469 14.96 6.77 13.91
C GLY A 469 15.24 5.38 13.34
N VAL A 470 14.27 4.48 13.50
CA VAL A 470 14.28 3.17 12.82
C VAL A 470 14.28 3.34 11.30
N THR A 471 14.93 2.42 10.58
CA THR A 471 14.72 2.34 9.13
C THR A 471 13.31 1.83 8.81
N ALA A 472 12.85 2.00 7.57
CA ALA A 472 11.59 1.43 7.12
C ALA A 472 11.56 -0.09 7.31
N ARG A 473 12.66 -0.77 6.99
CA ARG A 473 12.82 -2.22 7.20
C ARG A 473 12.81 -2.61 8.67
N GLU A 474 13.59 -1.94 9.52
CA GLU A 474 13.64 -2.20 10.96
C GLU A 474 12.26 -2.01 11.60
N GLY A 475 11.55 -0.93 11.25
CA GLY A 475 10.18 -0.67 11.70
C GLY A 475 9.19 -1.73 11.21
N LEU A 476 9.27 -2.15 9.96
CA LEU A 476 8.39 -3.18 9.39
C LEU A 476 8.61 -4.57 10.03
N LEU A 477 9.87 -4.93 10.28
CA LEU A 477 10.22 -6.24 10.82
C LEU A 477 10.20 -6.29 12.36
N GLY A 478 10.27 -5.13 13.02
CA GLY A 478 10.37 -5.01 14.48
C GLY A 478 11.73 -5.44 15.02
N VAL A 479 12.80 -5.26 14.23
CA VAL A 479 14.17 -5.69 14.57
C VAL A 479 15.17 -4.59 14.25
N VAL A 480 15.57 -3.83 15.27
CA VAL A 480 16.60 -2.77 15.15
C VAL A 480 18.00 -3.36 14.96
N GLY A 481 18.84 -2.71 14.16
CA GLY A 481 20.21 -3.14 13.85
C GLY A 481 20.31 -3.97 12.58
N HIS A 482 19.18 -4.22 11.89
CA HIS A 482 19.11 -5.00 10.67
C HIS A 482 18.51 -4.17 9.51
N PRO A 483 19.19 -3.10 9.06
CA PRO A 483 18.65 -2.22 8.04
C PRO A 483 18.74 -2.81 6.62
N HIS A 484 19.43 -3.94 6.42
CA HIS A 484 19.66 -4.58 5.12
C HIS A 484 18.74 -5.77 4.86
N LEU A 485 18.68 -6.23 3.61
CA LEU A 485 17.94 -7.42 3.22
C LEU A 485 18.38 -8.65 4.01
N ASP A 486 17.40 -9.44 4.45
CA ASP A 486 17.61 -10.75 5.08
C ASP A 486 18.45 -11.68 4.19
N PRO A 487 19.34 -12.53 4.74
CA PRO A 487 20.15 -13.45 3.95
C PRO A 487 19.37 -14.40 3.05
N SER A 488 18.13 -14.75 3.40
CA SER A 488 17.25 -15.58 2.56
C SER A 488 16.58 -14.80 1.41
N HIS A 489 16.61 -13.46 1.45
CA HIS A 489 15.98 -12.64 0.43
C HIS A 489 16.75 -12.72 -0.90
N HIS A 490 16.02 -12.82 -2.03
CA HIS A 490 16.64 -12.95 -3.37
C HIS A 490 17.68 -11.84 -3.65
N GLY A 491 17.39 -10.59 -3.28
CA GLY A 491 18.31 -9.47 -3.47
C GLY A 491 19.64 -9.60 -2.71
N HIS A 492 19.68 -10.39 -1.62
CA HIS A 492 20.90 -10.56 -0.82
C HIS A 492 22.02 -11.27 -1.57
N GLN A 493 21.70 -12.12 -2.57
CA GLN A 493 22.70 -12.82 -3.37
C GLN A 493 23.62 -11.88 -4.17
N PHE A 494 23.19 -10.63 -4.36
CA PHE A 494 23.97 -9.61 -5.06
C PHE A 494 24.88 -8.82 -4.13
N LYS A 495 24.79 -9.00 -2.80
CA LYS A 495 25.63 -8.28 -1.84
C LYS A 495 27.11 -8.55 -2.12
N TRP A 496 27.91 -7.49 -2.18
CA TRP A 496 29.36 -7.63 -2.22
C TRP A 496 29.89 -8.08 -0.86
N ILE A 497 30.11 -9.38 -0.71
CA ILE A 497 30.71 -10.01 0.46
C ILE A 497 32.15 -10.38 0.07
N SER A 498 33.14 -9.62 0.55
CA SER A 498 34.59 -9.71 0.29
C SER A 498 35.10 -9.24 -1.08
#